data_AF-A0A8H3YFS3-F1
#
_entry.id   AF-A0A8H3YFS3-F1
#
_cell.length_a   1.000
_cell.length_b   1.000
_cell.length_c   1.000
_cell.angle_alpha   90.00
_cell.angle_beta   90.00
_cell.angle_gamma   90.00
#
_symmetry.space_group_name_H-M   'P 1'
#
loop_
_entity.id
_entity.type
_entity.pdbx_description
1 polymer ?
#
loop_
_entity_poly.entity_id
_entity_poly.type
_entity_poly.pdbx_seq_one_letter_code
_entity_poly.pdbx_strand_id
1 'polypeptide(L)'
;MSRTPSVAPSGSGTPALPPIDQYRTLPNALKRPLRFTPSNPTGEPDTAQSLLEIGSIAYTARLASRNLLLVDPPPIGAAKDDAAQRDACVKRGKKKLVDAAAEERAKRRAKKRGKVGVFAREEARRKGVWDVKSGAVIRYDHLVPLHYMYLSYLSEMLPLPAYPKQPLADLKLHASAPGKLANGLATEQLSSRLVKADFTGAVIRVKRSKNASLIGLEGIVAVETAETFKIVTVENVVKIVPKSHALFTITFPAYAFPTLPNAPSASQPATPAFLDSFRQVPKVQVDILGSAFRFRAEDRAGRKFKYGACGGGWGEEWVGLDMFGLE
;
A
#
# COMPACT_ATOMS: atom_id res chain seq x y z
N MET A 1 -66.95 -70.40 64.82
CA MET A 1 -67.05 -69.68 66.10
C MET A 1 -65.64 -69.41 66.61
N SER A 2 -65.46 -68.25 67.27
CA SER A 2 -64.34 -67.82 68.11
C SER A 2 -62.93 -67.72 67.51
N ARG A 3 -62.56 -66.47 67.19
CA ARG A 3 -61.21 -65.91 67.35
C ARG A 3 -60.71 -66.20 68.77
N THR A 4 -59.40 -66.42 68.95
CA THR A 4 -58.60 -65.59 69.87
C THR A 4 -57.12 -65.58 69.47
N PRO A 5 -56.46 -64.40 69.54
CA PRO A 5 -55.04 -64.18 69.27
C PRO A 5 -54.23 -64.19 70.59
N SER A 6 -52.89 -64.30 70.51
CA SER A 6 -51.91 -63.94 71.58
C SER A 6 -50.61 -64.73 71.33
N VAL A 7 -49.38 -64.24 71.49
CA VAL A 7 -48.77 -62.98 71.97
C VAL A 7 -47.32 -63.02 71.44
N ALA A 8 -46.77 -61.87 71.06
CA ALA A 8 -45.35 -61.74 70.72
C ALA A 8 -44.53 -61.55 72.02
N PRO A 9 -43.33 -62.18 72.15
CA PRO A 9 -42.37 -61.74 73.14
C PRO A 9 -41.56 -60.57 72.58
N SER A 10 -41.52 -59.52 73.39
CA SER A 10 -40.63 -58.37 73.32
C SER A 10 -39.17 -58.80 73.43
N GLY A 11 -38.40 -58.59 72.34
CA GLY A 11 -36.95 -58.62 72.34
C GLY A 11 -36.43 -57.35 71.68
N SER A 12 -36.01 -56.39 72.50
CA SER A 12 -35.30 -55.18 72.07
C SER A 12 -33.87 -55.55 71.65
N GLY A 13 -33.72 -56.00 70.42
CA GLY A 13 -32.45 -55.99 69.71
C GLY A 13 -32.59 -55.06 68.53
N THR A 14 -31.89 -53.92 68.53
CA THR A 14 -31.69 -53.16 67.31
C THR A 14 -30.98 -54.09 66.33
N PRO A 15 -31.58 -54.52 65.21
CA PRO A 15 -30.83 -55.30 64.24
C PRO A 15 -29.72 -54.40 63.71
N ALA A 16 -28.46 -54.86 63.82
CA ALA A 16 -27.36 -54.22 63.12
C ALA A 16 -27.76 -54.10 61.65
N LEU A 17 -27.80 -52.87 61.13
CA LEU A 17 -28.11 -52.64 59.73
C LEU A 17 -27.16 -53.50 58.89
N PRO A 18 -27.67 -54.27 57.92
CA PRO A 18 -26.79 -55.05 57.07
C PRO A 18 -25.78 -54.10 56.41
N PRO A 19 -24.52 -54.52 56.21
CA PRO A 19 -23.53 -53.72 55.51
C PRO A 19 -24.13 -53.28 54.17
N ILE A 20 -24.17 -51.97 53.96
CA ILE A 20 -24.76 -51.38 52.76
C ILE A 20 -23.87 -51.78 51.59
N ASP A 21 -24.33 -52.75 50.81
CA ASP A 21 -23.69 -53.13 49.57
C ASP A 21 -23.96 -52.03 48.52
N GLN A 22 -22.94 -51.21 48.30
CA GLN A 22 -22.97 -50.04 47.41
C GLN A 22 -23.25 -50.42 45.94
N TYR A 23 -23.04 -51.69 45.56
CA TYR A 23 -23.24 -52.16 44.19
C TYR A 23 -24.52 -52.97 44.01
N ARG A 24 -25.37 -53.04 45.06
CA ARG A 24 -26.63 -53.76 44.97
C ARG A 24 -27.58 -53.05 43.99
N THR A 25 -27.91 -53.73 42.91
CA THR A 25 -28.83 -53.22 41.89
C THR A 25 -30.23 -53.03 42.47
N LEU A 26 -30.83 -51.86 42.20
CA LEU A 26 -32.17 -51.54 42.68
C LEU A 26 -33.22 -52.49 42.07
N PRO A 27 -34.26 -52.90 42.82
CA PRO A 27 -35.30 -53.78 42.29
C PRO A 27 -36.13 -53.05 41.21
N ASN A 28 -36.28 -53.71 40.06
CA ASN A 28 -36.99 -53.18 38.87
C ASN A 28 -38.47 -52.81 39.08
N ALA A 29 -39.06 -53.15 40.23
CA ALA A 29 -40.43 -52.82 40.59
C ALA A 29 -40.61 -51.38 41.10
N LEU A 30 -39.52 -50.64 41.35
CA LEU A 30 -39.56 -49.25 41.80
C LEU A 30 -39.95 -48.31 40.65
N LYS A 31 -41.26 -48.08 40.49
CA LYS A 31 -41.82 -47.14 39.51
C LYS A 31 -41.93 -45.68 40.00
N ARG A 32 -41.48 -45.40 41.23
CA ARG A 32 -41.53 -44.04 41.81
C ARG A 32 -40.13 -43.41 41.79
N PRO A 33 -40.01 -42.10 41.48
CA PRO A 33 -38.71 -41.43 41.50
C PRO A 33 -38.17 -41.37 42.93
N LEU A 34 -36.92 -41.79 43.12
CA LEU A 34 -36.23 -41.68 44.40
C LEU A 34 -35.99 -40.19 44.71
N ARG A 35 -36.53 -39.71 45.82
CA ARG A 35 -36.26 -38.37 46.33
C ARG A 35 -35.18 -38.46 47.39
N PHE A 36 -34.02 -37.90 47.10
CA PHE A 36 -32.97 -37.70 48.11
C PHE A 36 -33.40 -36.56 49.02
N THR A 37 -33.69 -36.87 50.28
CA THR A 37 -33.94 -35.86 51.30
C THR A 37 -32.61 -35.35 51.83
N PRO A 38 -32.38 -34.03 51.90
CA PRO A 38 -31.18 -33.50 52.56
C PRO A 38 -31.18 -33.92 54.03
N SER A 39 -30.01 -34.18 54.59
CA SER A 39 -29.86 -34.65 55.98
C SER A 39 -30.18 -33.59 57.04
N ASN A 40 -30.48 -32.35 56.63
CA ASN A 40 -30.78 -31.24 57.54
C ASN A 40 -32.23 -30.75 57.36
N PRO A 41 -33.08 -30.80 58.40
CA PRO A 41 -34.51 -30.46 58.28
C PRO A 41 -34.81 -28.95 58.30
N THR A 42 -33.81 -28.08 58.44
CA THR A 42 -34.02 -26.63 58.60
C THR A 42 -33.33 -25.85 57.47
N GLY A 43 -34.10 -25.51 56.44
CA GLY A 43 -33.94 -24.33 55.57
C GLY A 43 -32.59 -24.12 54.86
N GLU A 44 -32.61 -24.42 53.55
CA GLU A 44 -31.61 -24.17 52.47
C GLU A 44 -30.90 -25.46 52.04
N PRO A 45 -31.10 -25.94 50.78
CA PRO A 45 -30.34 -27.07 50.28
C PRO A 45 -28.87 -26.66 50.11
N ASP A 46 -27.94 -27.44 50.65
CA ASP A 46 -26.50 -27.25 50.42
C ASP A 46 -26.23 -27.25 48.92
N THR A 47 -26.05 -26.07 48.34
CA THR A 47 -25.71 -25.92 46.92
C THR A 47 -24.30 -26.48 46.73
N ALA A 48 -24.07 -27.17 45.60
CA ALA A 48 -22.78 -27.80 45.28
C ALA A 48 -21.56 -26.84 45.37
N GLN A 49 -21.81 -25.53 45.38
CA GLN A 49 -20.81 -24.48 45.60
C GLN A 49 -20.25 -24.50 47.03
N SER A 50 -21.11 -24.70 48.03
CA SER A 50 -20.73 -24.74 49.46
C SER A 50 -19.94 -26.01 49.80
N LEU A 51 -20.37 -27.16 49.26
CA LEU A 51 -19.74 -28.46 49.51
C LEU A 51 -18.34 -28.64 48.89
N LEU A 52 -18.01 -27.84 47.87
CA LEU A 52 -16.76 -27.97 47.09
C LEU A 52 -15.82 -26.75 47.22
N GLU A 53 -16.20 -25.74 48.02
CA GLU A 53 -15.47 -24.46 48.16
C GLU A 53 -15.15 -23.77 46.81
N ILE A 54 -15.97 -23.99 45.78
CA ILE A 54 -15.74 -23.41 44.45
C ILE A 54 -16.37 -22.01 44.40
N GLY A 55 -15.55 -21.00 44.13
CA GLY A 55 -16.01 -19.61 44.02
C GLY A 55 -17.13 -19.40 42.98
N SER A 56 -18.12 -18.59 43.34
CA SER A 56 -19.37 -18.36 42.56
C SER A 56 -19.15 -17.96 41.10
N ILE A 57 -18.11 -17.17 40.82
CA ILE A 57 -17.76 -16.74 39.44
C ILE A 57 -17.20 -17.93 38.63
N ALA A 58 -16.40 -18.80 39.25
CA ALA A 58 -15.86 -19.97 38.57
C ALA A 58 -16.95 -21.02 38.30
N TYR A 59 -17.88 -21.18 39.25
CA TYR A 59 -19.02 -22.07 39.08
C TYR A 59 -19.94 -21.62 37.94
N THR A 60 -20.29 -20.34 37.89
CA THR A 60 -21.19 -19.81 36.85
C THR A 60 -20.58 -19.86 35.45
N ALA A 61 -19.29 -19.59 35.31
CA ALA A 61 -18.62 -19.62 34.02
C ALA A 61 -18.37 -21.03 33.47
N ARG A 62 -18.18 -22.03 34.34
CA ARG A 62 -17.72 -23.37 33.93
C ARG A 62 -18.78 -24.45 34.04
N LEU A 63 -19.65 -24.37 35.03
CA LEU A 63 -20.57 -25.45 35.40
C LEU A 63 -22.04 -25.04 35.28
N ALA A 64 -22.40 -23.84 35.73
CA ALA A 64 -23.77 -23.38 35.60
C ALA A 64 -24.15 -23.30 34.12
N SER A 65 -25.30 -23.87 33.75
CA SER A 65 -25.86 -23.93 32.39
C SER A 65 -25.16 -24.83 31.36
N ARG A 66 -24.15 -25.61 31.73
CA ARG A 66 -23.63 -26.67 30.84
C ARG A 66 -24.36 -27.98 31.05
N ASN A 67 -25.13 -28.37 30.04
CA ASN A 67 -25.73 -29.70 29.98
C ASN A 67 -24.63 -30.71 29.59
N LEU A 68 -24.34 -31.68 30.46
CA LEU A 68 -23.51 -32.83 30.11
C LEU A 68 -24.30 -33.75 29.18
N LEU A 69 -23.91 -33.78 27.91
CA LEU A 69 -24.46 -34.74 26.94
C LEU A 69 -23.93 -36.14 27.28
N LEU A 70 -24.83 -36.99 27.80
CA LEU A 70 -24.56 -38.38 28.18
C LEU A 70 -24.77 -39.38 27.03
N VAL A 71 -24.72 -38.93 25.78
CA VAL A 71 -24.87 -39.79 24.60
C VAL A 71 -23.62 -39.63 23.75
N ASP A 72 -22.92 -40.74 23.52
CA ASP A 72 -21.77 -40.79 22.63
C ASP A 72 -22.16 -40.27 21.23
N PRO A 73 -21.35 -39.41 20.60
CA PRO A 73 -21.65 -38.94 19.26
C PRO A 73 -21.69 -40.12 18.28
N PRO A 74 -22.69 -40.19 17.38
CA PRO A 74 -22.78 -41.28 16.41
C PRO A 74 -21.56 -41.27 15.46
N PRO A 75 -21.17 -42.44 14.93
CA PRO A 75 -19.96 -42.55 14.15
C PRO A 75 -20.03 -41.71 12.87
N ILE A 76 -18.88 -41.13 12.54
CA ILE A 76 -18.63 -40.21 11.44
C ILE A 76 -18.97 -40.90 10.12
N GLY A 77 -20.16 -40.67 9.57
CA GLY A 77 -20.56 -41.28 8.30
C GLY A 77 -21.69 -40.61 7.53
N ALA A 78 -22.69 -40.00 8.17
CA ALA A 78 -23.94 -39.64 7.49
C ALA A 78 -24.35 -38.15 7.53
N ALA A 79 -23.50 -37.24 8.01
CA ALA A 79 -23.84 -35.81 8.18
C ALA A 79 -22.81 -34.83 7.59
N LYS A 80 -22.00 -35.27 6.60
CA LYS A 80 -20.97 -34.41 5.99
C LYS A 80 -21.54 -33.37 5.02
N ASP A 81 -22.75 -33.55 4.51
CA ASP A 81 -23.29 -32.66 3.48
C ASP A 81 -23.95 -31.40 4.07
N ASP A 82 -24.61 -31.49 5.22
CA ASP A 82 -25.34 -30.36 5.80
C ASP A 82 -24.45 -29.34 6.54
N ALA A 83 -23.37 -29.80 7.18
CA ALA A 83 -22.41 -28.92 7.85
C ALA A 83 -21.59 -28.12 6.82
N ALA A 84 -21.14 -28.78 5.75
CA ALA A 84 -20.44 -28.14 4.64
C ALA A 84 -21.33 -27.13 3.90
N GLN A 85 -22.63 -27.43 3.72
CA GLN A 85 -23.58 -26.51 3.11
C GLN A 85 -23.86 -25.28 4.00
N ARG A 86 -23.99 -25.45 5.33
CA ARG A 86 -24.18 -24.33 6.27
C ARG A 86 -22.95 -23.41 6.31
N ASP A 87 -21.74 -23.98 6.36
CA ASP A 87 -20.50 -23.20 6.31
C ASP A 87 -20.31 -22.45 4.98
N ALA A 88 -20.71 -23.07 3.86
CA ALA A 88 -20.70 -22.41 2.56
C ALA A 88 -21.72 -21.25 2.49
N CYS A 89 -22.90 -21.40 3.09
CA CYS A 89 -23.93 -20.35 3.17
C CYS A 89 -23.44 -19.16 4.02
N VAL A 90 -22.84 -19.41 5.18
CA VAL A 90 -22.28 -18.35 6.05
C VAL A 90 -21.12 -17.63 5.38
N LYS A 91 -20.22 -18.36 4.69
CA LYS A 91 -19.11 -17.75 3.92
C LYS A 91 -19.64 -16.90 2.75
N ARG A 92 -20.68 -17.35 2.03
CA ARG A 92 -21.35 -16.56 0.98
C ARG A 92 -22.03 -15.32 1.54
N GLY A 93 -22.69 -15.41 2.70
CA GLY A 93 -23.32 -14.27 3.37
C GLY A 93 -22.30 -13.21 3.81
N LYS A 94 -21.20 -13.63 4.43
CA LYS A 94 -20.09 -12.72 4.80
C LYS A 94 -19.47 -12.04 3.58
N LYS A 95 -19.27 -12.76 2.47
CA LYS A 95 -18.77 -12.18 1.21
C LYS A 95 -19.71 -11.11 0.66
N LYS A 96 -21.02 -11.38 0.61
CA LYS A 96 -22.03 -10.41 0.14
C LYS A 96 -22.05 -9.12 0.97
N LEU A 97 -21.90 -9.22 2.30
CA LEU A 97 -21.84 -8.05 3.19
C LEU A 97 -20.56 -7.21 2.96
N VAL A 98 -19.42 -7.86 2.73
CA VAL A 98 -18.16 -7.18 2.40
C VAL A 98 -18.24 -6.49 1.05
N ASP A 99 -18.82 -7.15 0.04
CA ASP A 99 -19.02 -6.58 -1.30
C ASP A 99 -19.98 -5.38 -1.26
N ALA A 100 -21.08 -5.47 -0.50
CA ALA A 100 -22.02 -4.37 -0.29
C ALA A 100 -21.37 -3.18 0.44
N ALA A 101 -20.54 -3.43 1.46
CA ALA A 101 -19.79 -2.37 2.15
C ALA A 101 -18.74 -1.72 1.24
N ALA A 102 -18.09 -2.48 0.36
CA ALA A 102 -17.15 -1.96 -0.62
C ALA A 102 -17.86 -1.07 -1.66
N GLU A 103 -19.06 -1.46 -2.10
CA GLU A 103 -19.89 -0.70 -3.03
C GLU A 103 -20.36 0.63 -2.43
N GLU A 104 -20.84 0.63 -1.18
CA GLU A 104 -21.20 1.86 -0.44
C GLU A 104 -19.99 2.80 -0.31
N ARG A 105 -18.80 2.25 0.01
CA ARG A 105 -17.56 3.03 0.09
C ARG A 105 -17.17 3.63 -1.26
N ALA A 106 -17.40 2.91 -2.36
CA ALA A 106 -17.16 3.41 -3.72
C ALA A 106 -18.13 4.56 -4.09
N LYS A 107 -19.43 4.43 -3.77
CA LYS A 107 -20.44 5.48 -3.98
C LYS A 107 -20.11 6.76 -3.20
N ARG A 108 -19.71 6.63 -1.93
CA ARG A 108 -19.23 7.76 -1.11
C ARG A 108 -18.00 8.45 -1.70
N ARG A 109 -17.03 7.68 -2.20
CA ARG A 109 -15.84 8.22 -2.89
C ARG A 109 -16.21 8.94 -4.18
N ALA A 110 -17.15 8.42 -4.98
CA ALA A 110 -17.62 9.07 -6.20
C ALA A 110 -18.32 10.41 -5.91
N LYS A 111 -19.21 10.46 -4.91
CA LYS A 111 -19.88 11.71 -4.50
C LYS A 111 -18.89 12.75 -3.99
N LYS A 112 -17.86 12.34 -3.24
CA LYS A 112 -16.78 13.24 -2.81
C LYS A 112 -15.98 13.78 -3.99
N ARG A 113 -15.65 12.95 -4.99
CA ARG A 113 -14.93 13.38 -6.20
C ARG A 113 -15.70 14.39 -7.04
N GLY A 114 -17.02 14.19 -7.19
CA GLY A 114 -17.89 15.13 -7.90
C GLY A 114 -17.92 16.52 -7.27
N LYS A 115 -17.90 16.61 -5.93
CA LYS A 115 -17.82 17.89 -5.21
C LYS A 115 -16.50 18.64 -5.40
N VAL A 116 -15.40 17.91 -5.64
CA VAL A 116 -14.05 18.49 -5.84
C VAL A 116 -13.78 18.77 -7.32
N GLY A 117 -14.72 18.45 -8.23
CA GLY A 117 -14.53 18.64 -9.67
C GLY A 117 -13.49 17.70 -10.29
N VAL A 118 -13.10 16.63 -9.60
CA VAL A 118 -12.12 15.66 -10.10
C VAL A 118 -12.82 14.65 -10.99
N PHE A 119 -12.54 14.69 -12.29
CA PHE A 119 -13.11 13.77 -13.27
C PHE A 119 -12.89 12.30 -12.88
N ALA A 120 -13.87 11.45 -13.19
CA ALA A 120 -13.66 10.01 -13.16
C ALA A 120 -12.55 9.62 -14.16
N ARG A 121 -11.78 8.57 -13.88
CA ARG A 121 -10.66 8.16 -14.78
C ARG A 121 -11.17 7.87 -16.19
N GLU A 122 -12.35 7.26 -16.29
CA GLU A 122 -13.04 6.98 -17.54
C GLU A 122 -13.53 8.25 -18.24
N GLU A 123 -14.05 9.22 -17.48
CA GLU A 123 -14.51 10.50 -18.01
C GLU A 123 -13.34 11.36 -18.50
N ALA A 124 -12.21 11.37 -17.78
CA ALA A 124 -10.97 12.01 -18.20
C ALA A 124 -10.39 11.35 -19.46
N ARG A 125 -10.52 10.01 -19.59
CA ARG A 125 -10.16 9.28 -20.80
C ARG A 125 -11.08 9.64 -21.97
N ARG A 126 -12.40 9.71 -21.74
CA ARG A 126 -13.39 10.13 -22.75
C ARG A 126 -13.16 11.56 -23.22
N LYS A 127 -12.79 12.45 -22.31
CA LYS A 127 -12.48 13.86 -22.60
C LYS A 127 -11.11 14.05 -23.25
N GLY A 128 -10.28 13.00 -23.35
CA GLY A 128 -8.99 13.06 -24.04
C GLY A 128 -8.00 14.06 -23.44
N VAL A 129 -8.20 14.50 -22.18
CA VAL A 129 -7.44 15.60 -21.55
C VAL A 129 -5.92 15.33 -21.57
N TRP A 130 -5.54 14.06 -21.50
CA TRP A 130 -4.15 13.60 -21.46
C TRP A 130 -3.71 12.94 -22.78
N ASP A 131 -4.61 12.87 -23.76
CA ASP A 131 -4.41 12.15 -25.00
C ASP A 131 -3.86 13.05 -26.09
N VAL A 132 -2.68 13.63 -25.82
CA VAL A 132 -1.89 14.28 -26.86
C VAL A 132 -1.44 13.19 -27.83
N LYS A 133 -1.98 13.21 -29.05
CA LYS A 133 -1.65 12.26 -30.11
C LYS A 133 -0.25 12.53 -30.66
N SER A 134 0.44 11.46 -31.07
CA SER A 134 1.68 11.60 -31.84
C SER A 134 1.39 12.35 -33.13
N GLY A 135 2.21 13.34 -33.47
CA GLY A 135 2.00 14.20 -34.64
C GLY A 135 1.04 15.38 -34.43
N ALA A 136 0.51 15.57 -33.20
CA ALA A 136 -0.20 16.80 -32.88
C ALA A 136 0.77 18.00 -32.98
N VAL A 137 0.29 19.10 -33.56
CA VAL A 137 1.06 20.33 -33.68
C VAL A 137 0.85 21.14 -32.41
N ILE A 138 1.89 21.19 -31.56
CA ILE A 138 1.92 22.04 -30.36
C ILE A 138 3.12 22.96 -30.53
N ARG A 139 2.91 24.27 -30.46
CA ARG A 139 4.02 25.21 -30.59
C ARG A 139 4.96 25.05 -29.41
N TYR A 140 6.25 24.91 -29.72
CA TYR A 140 7.32 24.78 -28.74
C TYR A 140 7.33 25.99 -27.79
N ASP A 141 7.05 27.18 -28.30
CA ASP A 141 7.00 28.44 -27.55
C ASP A 141 6.02 28.39 -26.35
N HIS A 142 4.91 27.66 -26.47
CA HIS A 142 3.94 27.54 -25.38
C HIS A 142 4.44 26.69 -24.21
N LEU A 143 5.45 25.84 -24.44
CA LEU A 143 6.06 25.00 -23.41
C LEU A 143 7.31 25.65 -22.78
N VAL A 144 7.77 26.79 -23.31
CA VAL A 144 8.90 27.54 -22.72
C VAL A 144 8.61 28.01 -21.29
N PRO A 145 7.41 28.56 -20.96
CA PRO A 145 7.07 28.89 -19.58
C PRO A 145 7.04 27.66 -18.65
N LEU A 146 6.60 26.50 -19.16
CA LEU A 146 6.62 25.25 -18.42
C LEU A 146 8.07 24.83 -18.09
N HIS A 147 9.00 25.04 -19.03
CA HIS A 147 10.42 24.80 -18.79
C HIS A 147 10.99 25.72 -17.70
N TYR A 148 10.61 27.01 -17.66
CA TYR A 148 11.06 27.90 -16.58
C TYR A 148 10.54 27.47 -15.20
N MET A 149 9.28 27.04 -15.12
CA MET A 149 8.75 26.46 -13.88
C MET A 149 9.51 25.20 -13.47
N TYR A 150 9.88 24.36 -14.43
CA TYR A 150 10.70 23.18 -14.19
C TYR A 150 12.10 23.53 -13.65
N LEU A 151 12.73 24.59 -14.17
CA LEU A 151 14.02 25.07 -13.67
C LEU A 151 13.93 25.60 -12.24
N SER A 152 12.86 26.33 -11.91
CA SER A 152 12.55 26.73 -10.53
C SER A 152 12.44 25.51 -9.60
N TYR A 153 11.65 24.51 -10.00
CA TYR A 153 11.49 23.25 -9.27
C TYR A 153 12.83 22.53 -9.07
N LEU A 154 13.65 22.42 -10.13
CA LEU A 154 14.96 21.79 -10.05
C LEU A 154 15.90 22.55 -9.11
N SER A 155 15.85 23.87 -9.08
CA SER A 155 16.71 24.69 -8.23
C SER A 155 16.41 24.57 -6.73
N GLU A 156 15.16 24.25 -6.37
CA GLU A 156 14.78 23.96 -4.99
C GLU A 156 15.11 22.50 -4.63
N MET A 157 14.90 21.59 -5.57
CA MET A 157 15.08 20.16 -5.36
C MET A 157 16.55 19.74 -5.38
N LEU A 158 17.41 20.40 -6.15
CA LEU A 158 18.85 20.18 -6.20
C LEU A 158 19.57 21.33 -5.49
N PRO A 159 20.60 21.06 -4.65
CA PRO A 159 21.36 22.11 -3.98
C PRO A 159 22.32 22.79 -4.96
N LEU A 160 21.78 23.52 -5.94
CA LEU A 160 22.55 24.24 -6.94
C LEU A 160 23.07 25.58 -6.37
N PRO A 161 24.27 26.04 -6.76
CA PRO A 161 24.74 27.36 -6.37
C PRO A 161 23.84 28.47 -6.90
N ALA A 162 23.71 29.56 -6.14
CA ALA A 162 23.03 30.75 -6.60
C ALA A 162 23.66 31.29 -7.90
N TYR A 163 22.82 31.84 -8.77
CA TYR A 163 23.28 32.49 -9.99
C TYR A 163 24.27 33.63 -9.63
N PRO A 164 25.49 33.61 -10.20
CA PRO A 164 26.50 34.60 -9.87
C PRO A 164 26.08 35.97 -10.38
N LYS A 165 26.30 37.01 -9.56
CA LYS A 165 26.03 38.40 -9.93
C LYS A 165 27.11 39.00 -10.85
N GLN A 166 28.21 38.27 -11.07
CA GLN A 166 29.35 38.65 -11.88
C GLN A 166 29.23 38.08 -13.31
N PRO A 167 29.87 38.70 -14.32
CA PRO A 167 29.85 38.22 -15.69
C PRO A 167 30.40 36.79 -15.80
N LEU A 168 29.74 35.98 -16.62
CA LEU A 168 29.96 34.53 -16.73
C LEU A 168 31.41 34.15 -17.11
N ALA A 169 32.14 35.06 -17.76
CA ALA A 169 33.50 34.86 -18.26
C ALA A 169 34.55 34.64 -17.14
N ASP A 170 34.30 35.14 -15.93
CA ASP A 170 35.23 35.03 -14.80
C ASP A 170 34.95 33.83 -13.89
N LEU A 171 33.89 33.06 -14.17
CA LEU A 171 33.56 31.85 -13.42
C LEU A 171 34.51 30.72 -13.81
N LYS A 172 35.63 30.64 -13.10
CA LYS A 172 36.45 29.43 -13.09
C LYS A 172 35.62 28.31 -12.44
N LEU A 173 34.94 27.53 -13.28
CA LEU A 173 34.41 26.23 -12.87
C LEU A 173 35.65 25.38 -12.56
N HIS A 174 36.09 25.37 -11.31
CA HIS A 174 37.16 24.47 -10.90
C HIS A 174 36.68 23.06 -11.23
N ALA A 175 37.33 22.44 -12.21
CA ALA A 175 37.11 21.04 -12.57
C ALA A 175 37.31 20.24 -11.28
N SER A 176 36.19 19.88 -10.66
CA SER A 176 36.22 19.10 -9.44
C SER A 176 36.68 17.70 -9.82
N ALA A 177 37.42 17.04 -8.92
CA ALA A 177 37.91 15.68 -9.12
C ALA A 177 36.77 14.75 -9.61
N PRO A 178 37.07 13.73 -10.43
CA PRO A 178 36.06 12.81 -10.94
C PRO A 178 35.21 12.25 -9.78
N GLY A 179 33.89 12.45 -9.85
CA GLY A 179 32.94 12.00 -8.82
C GLY A 179 32.46 13.07 -7.83
N LYS A 180 32.97 14.30 -7.89
CA LYS A 180 32.38 15.46 -7.20
C LYS A 180 31.95 16.50 -8.22
N LEU A 181 30.71 16.97 -8.14
CA LEU A 181 30.27 18.12 -8.92
C LEU A 181 30.73 19.41 -8.23
N ALA A 182 30.83 20.50 -8.98
CA ALA A 182 31.13 21.82 -8.43
C ALA A 182 30.24 22.09 -7.20
N ASN A 183 30.86 22.41 -6.06
CA ASN A 183 30.25 22.73 -4.77
C ASN A 183 29.87 21.57 -3.83
N GLY A 184 30.43 20.37 -4.00
CA GLY A 184 30.29 19.30 -3.02
C GLY A 184 28.99 18.49 -3.14
N LEU A 185 28.27 18.65 -4.25
CA LEU A 185 27.15 17.80 -4.59
C LEU A 185 27.67 16.40 -4.96
N ALA A 186 27.43 15.44 -4.06
CA ALA A 186 27.74 14.04 -4.31
C ALA A 186 26.85 13.50 -5.44
N THR A 187 27.45 12.76 -6.37
CA THR A 187 26.75 12.14 -7.51
C THR A 187 25.57 11.26 -7.07
N GLU A 188 25.71 10.56 -5.94
CA GLU A 188 24.66 9.73 -5.33
C GLU A 188 23.45 10.52 -4.82
N GLN A 189 23.69 11.71 -4.25
CA GLN A 189 22.62 12.57 -3.77
C GLN A 189 21.84 13.16 -4.95
N LEU A 190 22.54 13.54 -6.02
CA LEU A 190 21.92 14.00 -7.25
C LEU A 190 21.11 12.89 -7.94
N SER A 191 21.67 11.69 -8.07
CA SER A 191 20.98 10.57 -8.71
C SER A 191 19.73 10.15 -7.94
N SER A 192 19.80 10.05 -6.61
CA SER A 192 18.66 9.67 -5.76
C SER A 192 17.50 10.66 -5.80
N ARG A 193 17.79 11.96 -5.94
CA ARG A 193 16.77 13.01 -6.10
C ARG A 193 16.16 13.01 -7.51
N LEU A 194 17.00 12.95 -8.55
CA LEU A 194 16.53 12.86 -9.94
C LEU A 194 15.68 11.62 -10.21
N VAL A 195 15.99 10.48 -9.58
CA VAL A 195 15.20 9.25 -9.72
C VAL A 195 13.74 9.44 -9.30
N LYS A 196 13.48 10.32 -8.33
CA LYS A 196 12.14 10.61 -7.81
C LYS A 196 11.51 11.87 -8.41
N ALA A 197 12.29 12.69 -9.11
CA ALA A 197 11.85 13.97 -9.64
C ALA A 197 10.88 13.81 -10.81
N ASP A 198 9.93 14.73 -10.95
CA ASP A 198 9.09 14.83 -12.16
C ASP A 198 9.95 15.35 -13.32
N PHE A 199 9.67 14.91 -14.56
CA PHE A 199 10.35 15.40 -15.77
C PHE A 199 9.44 16.19 -16.71
N THR A 200 8.22 16.51 -16.32
CA THR A 200 7.37 17.45 -17.07
C THR A 200 8.04 18.84 -17.12
N GLY A 201 8.22 19.38 -18.33
CA GLY A 201 8.98 20.61 -18.57
C GLY A 201 10.51 20.43 -18.69
N ALA A 202 11.02 19.20 -18.52
CA ALA A 202 12.44 18.91 -18.74
C ALA A 202 12.80 18.93 -20.23
N VAL A 203 14.01 19.42 -20.55
CA VAL A 203 14.61 19.25 -21.87
C VAL A 203 15.36 17.92 -21.88
N ILE A 204 14.90 17.01 -22.74
CA ILE A 204 15.47 15.67 -22.86
C ILE A 204 15.92 15.40 -24.29
N ARG A 205 17.02 14.66 -24.42
CA ARG A 205 17.54 14.16 -25.70
C ARG A 205 17.69 12.66 -25.65
N VAL A 206 17.32 11.96 -26.72
CA VAL A 206 17.56 10.52 -26.84
C VAL A 206 19.00 10.29 -27.31
N LYS A 207 19.88 9.85 -26.41
CA LYS A 207 21.29 9.56 -26.73
C LYS A 207 21.41 8.25 -27.51
N ARG A 208 20.72 7.21 -27.03
CA ARG A 208 20.70 5.88 -27.65
C ARG A 208 19.32 5.26 -27.48
N SER A 209 18.87 4.46 -28.44
CA SER A 209 17.62 3.70 -28.36
C SER A 209 17.73 2.46 -29.22
N LYS A 210 17.00 1.40 -28.85
CA LYS A 210 16.86 0.22 -29.70
C LYS A 210 16.27 0.57 -31.08
N ASN A 211 15.43 1.61 -31.15
CA ASN A 211 14.95 2.14 -32.41
C ASN A 211 15.81 3.33 -32.85
N ALA A 212 16.59 3.14 -33.91
CA ALA A 212 17.49 4.15 -34.47
C ALA A 212 16.77 5.45 -34.86
N SER A 213 15.50 5.37 -35.27
CA SER A 213 14.71 6.55 -35.69
C SER A 213 14.43 7.53 -34.54
N LEU A 214 14.58 7.09 -33.30
CA LEU A 214 14.36 7.91 -32.11
C LEU A 214 15.64 8.59 -31.63
N ILE A 215 16.82 8.13 -32.08
CA ILE A 215 18.11 8.67 -31.66
C ILE A 215 18.24 10.11 -32.16
N GLY A 216 18.73 10.99 -31.30
CA GLY A 216 18.90 12.42 -31.61
C GLY A 216 17.64 13.26 -31.46
N LEU A 217 16.48 12.67 -31.14
CA LEU A 217 15.29 13.45 -30.82
C LEU A 217 15.52 14.27 -29.55
N GLU A 218 15.31 15.58 -29.66
CA GLU A 218 15.43 16.54 -28.56
C GLU A 218 14.15 17.38 -28.46
N GLY A 219 13.73 17.66 -27.22
CA GLY A 219 12.56 18.50 -26.98
C GLY A 219 12.18 18.64 -25.51
N ILE A 220 11.14 19.44 -25.26
CA ILE A 220 10.57 19.61 -23.92
C ILE A 220 9.53 18.51 -23.69
N VAL A 221 9.59 17.87 -22.54
CA VAL A 221 8.57 16.88 -22.12
C VAL A 221 7.28 17.62 -21.77
N ALA A 222 6.24 17.43 -22.57
CA ALA A 222 4.90 17.95 -22.26
C ALA A 222 4.17 17.07 -21.24
N VAL A 223 4.28 15.74 -21.39
CA VAL A 223 3.63 14.78 -20.49
C VAL A 223 4.56 13.61 -20.23
N GLU A 224 4.80 13.32 -18.95
CA GLU A 224 5.41 12.08 -18.51
C GLU A 224 4.34 11.02 -18.24
N THR A 225 4.45 9.86 -18.85
CA THR A 225 3.62 8.68 -18.54
C THR A 225 4.48 7.58 -17.93
N ALA A 226 3.88 6.44 -17.56
CA ALA A 226 4.63 5.31 -17.00
C ALA A 226 5.71 4.85 -17.98
N GLU A 227 5.35 4.60 -19.24
CA GLU A 227 6.24 3.95 -20.20
C GLU A 227 6.75 4.87 -21.31
N THR A 228 6.19 6.07 -21.46
CA THR A 228 6.54 6.97 -22.58
C THR A 228 6.73 8.41 -22.11
N PHE A 229 7.59 9.14 -22.81
CA PHE A 229 7.68 10.59 -22.77
C PHE A 229 7.00 11.15 -24.02
N LYS A 230 6.04 12.08 -23.82
CA LYS A 230 5.51 12.89 -24.92
C LYS A 230 6.33 14.16 -24.99
N ILE A 231 7.23 14.24 -25.96
CA ILE A 231 8.12 15.39 -26.17
C ILE A 231 7.59 16.28 -27.29
N VAL A 232 7.82 17.57 -27.19
CA VAL A 232 7.58 18.52 -28.29
C VAL A 232 8.93 18.98 -28.81
N THR A 233 9.17 18.72 -30.09
CA THR A 233 10.40 19.12 -30.77
C THR A 233 10.34 20.59 -31.15
N VAL A 234 11.50 21.16 -31.50
CA VAL A 234 11.60 22.53 -32.04
C VAL A 234 10.77 22.71 -33.33
N GLU A 235 10.50 21.61 -34.05
CA GLU A 235 9.62 21.55 -35.22
C GLU A 235 8.12 21.73 -34.88
N ASN A 236 7.78 21.97 -33.61
CA ASN A 236 6.39 22.08 -33.11
C ASN A 236 5.58 20.79 -33.26
N VAL A 237 6.26 19.63 -33.32
CA VAL A 237 5.63 18.32 -33.48
C VAL A 237 5.76 17.55 -32.17
N VAL A 238 4.64 16.98 -31.71
CA VAL A 238 4.65 16.05 -30.58
C VAL A 238 5.14 14.68 -31.04
N LYS A 239 6.22 14.18 -30.42
CA LYS A 239 6.74 12.82 -30.61
C LYS A 239 6.59 12.04 -29.31
N ILE A 240 6.18 10.77 -29.42
CA ILE A 240 6.03 9.87 -28.27
C ILE A 240 7.23 8.93 -28.25
N VAL A 241 8.06 9.04 -27.22
CA VAL A 241 9.29 8.25 -27.07
C VAL A 241 9.11 7.23 -25.95
N PRO A 242 9.23 5.91 -26.23
CA PRO A 242 9.19 4.88 -25.20
C PRO A 242 10.42 4.94 -24.30
N LYS A 243 10.22 4.79 -22.99
CA LYS A 243 11.28 4.73 -21.97
C LYS A 243 12.04 3.41 -21.99
N SER A 244 11.39 2.33 -22.42
CA SER A 244 12.03 1.01 -22.51
C SER A 244 13.19 1.02 -23.53
N HIS A 245 14.34 0.47 -23.16
CA HIS A 245 15.50 0.29 -24.06
C HIS A 245 15.96 1.59 -24.73
N ALA A 246 15.92 2.70 -23.98
CA ALA A 246 16.41 3.99 -24.41
C ALA A 246 17.24 4.64 -23.30
N LEU A 247 18.27 5.37 -23.70
CA LEU A 247 19.11 6.20 -22.85
C LEU A 247 18.82 7.66 -23.17
N PHE A 248 18.41 8.41 -22.16
CA PHE A 248 18.02 9.80 -22.26
C PHE A 248 19.06 10.68 -21.58
N THR A 249 19.48 11.74 -22.25
CA THR A 249 20.28 12.81 -21.64
C THR A 249 19.34 13.92 -21.20
N ILE A 250 19.34 14.25 -19.91
CA ILE A 250 18.63 15.40 -19.36
C ILE A 250 19.63 16.53 -19.21
N THR A 251 19.27 17.72 -19.71
CA THR A 251 20.11 18.90 -19.65
C THR A 251 19.47 19.97 -18.78
N PHE A 252 20.20 20.46 -17.79
CA PHE A 252 19.76 21.59 -16.95
C PHE A 252 20.94 22.50 -16.59
N PRO A 253 20.72 23.76 -16.23
CA PRO A 253 21.78 24.71 -15.85
C PRO A 253 22.52 24.29 -14.58
N ALA A 254 23.82 24.58 -14.50
CA ALA A 254 24.64 24.29 -13.33
C ALA A 254 24.33 25.19 -12.11
N TYR A 255 23.61 26.29 -12.32
CA TYR A 255 23.26 27.27 -11.30
C TYR A 255 21.75 27.29 -11.07
N ALA A 256 21.36 27.64 -9.85
CA ALA A 256 19.97 27.79 -9.45
C ALA A 256 19.29 28.87 -10.29
N PHE A 257 18.10 28.53 -10.79
CA PHE A 257 17.21 29.50 -11.42
C PHE A 257 16.74 30.49 -10.34
N PRO A 258 16.80 31.82 -10.56
CA PRO A 258 16.39 32.79 -9.55
C PRO A 258 14.87 32.76 -9.40
N THR A 259 14.42 31.91 -8.49
CA THR A 259 13.05 31.94 -7.99
C THR A 259 13.15 32.51 -6.59
N LEU A 260 12.43 33.61 -6.37
CA LEU A 260 12.51 34.48 -5.18
C LEU A 260 12.59 33.68 -3.86
N PRO A 261 13.51 34.04 -2.95
CA PRO A 261 13.48 33.55 -1.58
C PRO A 261 12.46 34.41 -0.82
N ASN A 262 11.23 33.93 -0.64
CA ASN A 262 10.33 34.41 0.41
C ASN A 262 10.13 35.95 0.50
N ALA A 263 9.73 36.60 -0.61
CA ALA A 263 9.37 38.02 -0.62
C ALA A 263 7.92 38.22 -1.10
N PRO A 264 7.10 39.08 -0.43
CA PRO A 264 5.70 39.36 -0.75
C PRO A 264 5.52 40.24 -2.00
N SER A 265 6.30 39.99 -3.04
CA SER A 265 6.24 40.65 -4.34
C SER A 265 6.46 39.61 -5.44
N ALA A 266 5.51 38.68 -5.49
CA ALA A 266 5.33 37.73 -6.57
C ALA A 266 4.83 38.47 -7.83
N SER A 267 5.73 39.14 -8.56
CA SER A 267 5.45 39.66 -9.92
C SER A 267 6.64 40.40 -10.53
N GLN A 268 7.84 39.83 -10.53
CA GLN A 268 8.80 40.19 -11.57
C GLN A 268 9.02 38.96 -12.45
N PRO A 269 8.40 38.87 -13.65
CA PRO A 269 8.81 37.89 -14.62
C PRO A 269 10.30 38.09 -14.86
N ALA A 270 11.05 36.99 -15.01
CA ALA A 270 12.43 37.04 -15.44
C ALA A 270 12.53 38.01 -16.63
N THR A 271 13.27 39.10 -16.47
CA THR A 271 13.42 40.08 -17.55
C THR A 271 14.01 39.34 -18.77
N PRO A 272 13.60 39.68 -20.00
CA PRO A 272 14.09 38.97 -21.20
C PRO A 272 15.63 38.97 -21.27
N ALA A 273 16.27 40.06 -20.84
CA ALA A 273 17.72 40.16 -20.70
C ALA A 273 18.32 39.13 -19.74
N PHE A 274 17.66 38.85 -18.61
CA PHE A 274 18.10 37.81 -17.69
C PHE A 274 18.00 36.43 -18.32
N LEU A 275 16.88 36.10 -19.00
CA LEU A 275 16.72 34.81 -19.66
C LEU A 275 17.79 34.55 -20.71
N ASP A 276 18.20 35.58 -21.46
CA ASP A 276 19.28 35.47 -22.43
C ASP A 276 20.64 35.24 -21.76
N SER A 277 20.94 35.93 -20.65
CA SER A 277 22.15 35.62 -19.87
C SER A 277 22.12 34.20 -19.29
N PHE A 278 20.94 33.75 -18.85
CA PHE A 278 20.76 32.44 -18.25
C PHE A 278 20.89 31.29 -19.26
N ARG A 279 20.58 31.54 -20.54
CA ARG A 279 20.82 30.59 -21.65
C ARG A 279 22.30 30.29 -21.88
N GLN A 280 23.19 31.24 -21.55
CA GLN A 280 24.64 31.12 -21.76
C GLN A 280 25.34 30.36 -20.62
N VAL A 281 24.65 30.13 -19.50
CA VAL A 281 25.17 29.44 -18.32
C VAL A 281 25.61 28.02 -18.66
N PRO A 282 26.73 27.53 -18.06
CA PRO A 282 27.13 26.14 -18.23
C PRO A 282 26.01 25.19 -17.81
N LYS A 283 25.82 24.13 -18.61
CA LYS A 283 24.76 23.15 -18.43
C LYS A 283 25.35 21.83 -17.91
N VAL A 284 24.66 21.24 -16.95
CA VAL A 284 24.89 19.89 -16.48
C VAL A 284 24.08 18.93 -17.34
N GLN A 285 24.72 17.87 -17.80
CA GLN A 285 24.08 16.78 -18.53
C GLN A 285 24.12 15.53 -17.66
N VAL A 286 22.98 14.88 -17.52
CA VAL A 286 22.84 13.63 -16.77
C VAL A 286 22.19 12.60 -17.68
N ASP A 287 22.88 11.48 -17.85
CA ASP A 287 22.39 10.35 -18.62
C ASP A 287 21.54 9.43 -17.73
N ILE A 288 20.37 9.07 -18.24
CA ILE A 288 19.36 8.32 -17.52
C ILE A 288 18.90 7.14 -18.38
N LEU A 289 18.97 5.94 -17.79
CA LEU A 289 18.45 4.73 -18.41
C LEU A 289 16.92 4.66 -18.26
N GLY A 290 16.19 4.67 -19.37
CA GLY A 290 14.73 4.72 -19.33
C GLY A 290 14.06 3.47 -18.75
N SER A 291 14.72 2.31 -18.74
CA SER A 291 14.21 1.09 -18.08
C SER A 291 14.02 1.28 -16.57
N ALA A 292 14.88 2.07 -15.92
CA ALA A 292 14.77 2.39 -14.51
C ALA A 292 13.58 3.34 -14.21
N PHE A 293 13.03 4.01 -15.23
CA PHE A 293 12.01 5.05 -15.10
C PHE A 293 10.66 4.67 -15.73
N ARG A 294 10.37 3.38 -15.90
CA ARG A 294 9.08 2.85 -16.44
C ARG A 294 7.86 3.11 -15.54
N PHE A 295 7.99 3.93 -14.49
CA PHE A 295 6.92 4.33 -13.60
C PHE A 295 6.61 5.82 -13.77
N ARG A 296 5.37 6.22 -13.45
CA ARG A 296 4.98 7.65 -13.41
C ARG A 296 5.72 8.34 -12.26
N ALA A 297 5.97 9.64 -12.37
CA ALA A 297 6.62 10.42 -11.31
C ALA A 297 6.00 10.18 -9.92
N GLU A 298 4.67 10.17 -9.83
CA GLU A 298 3.90 9.87 -8.59
C GLU A 298 4.25 8.48 -8.01
N ASP A 299 4.37 7.47 -8.87
CA ASP A 299 4.67 6.10 -8.47
C ASP A 299 6.16 5.92 -8.12
N ARG A 300 7.05 6.79 -8.62
CA ARG A 300 8.49 6.75 -8.35
C ARG A 300 8.82 7.21 -6.93
N ALA A 301 8.15 8.24 -6.42
CA ALA A 301 8.45 8.82 -5.10
C ALA A 301 8.37 7.79 -3.96
N GLY A 302 7.39 6.87 -4.00
CA GLY A 302 7.18 5.83 -2.99
C GLY A 302 7.95 4.52 -3.24
N ARG A 303 8.59 4.36 -4.39
CA ARG A 303 9.30 3.11 -4.74
C ARG A 303 10.74 3.14 -4.26
N LYS A 304 11.18 2.00 -3.71
CA LYS A 304 12.59 1.73 -3.42
C LYS A 304 13.26 1.24 -4.71
N PHE A 305 14.03 2.11 -5.35
CA PHE A 305 14.89 1.72 -6.46
C PHE A 305 16.09 0.97 -5.90
N LYS A 306 16.28 -0.27 -6.34
CA LYS A 306 17.45 -1.07 -5.99
C LYS A 306 18.46 -0.95 -7.13
N TYR A 307 19.70 -0.67 -6.78
CA TYR A 307 20.82 -0.86 -7.68
C TYR A 307 21.01 -2.38 -7.85
N GLY A 308 20.75 -2.90 -9.04
CA GLY A 308 20.89 -4.31 -9.37
C GLY A 308 19.57 -5.10 -9.46
N ALA A 309 19.43 -5.80 -10.59
CA ALA A 309 18.44 -6.84 -10.87
C ALA A 309 16.96 -6.41 -11.00
N CYS A 310 16.67 -5.39 -11.81
CA CYS A 310 15.35 -5.26 -12.42
C CYS A 310 15.44 -5.47 -13.93
N GLY A 311 15.33 -6.73 -14.35
CA GLY A 311 14.78 -7.13 -15.65
C GLY A 311 15.52 -6.65 -16.90
N GLY A 312 16.61 -7.35 -17.22
CA GLY A 312 17.31 -7.29 -18.51
C GLY A 312 18.49 -6.33 -18.50
N GLY A 313 19.71 -6.86 -18.57
CA GLY A 313 20.98 -6.12 -18.72
C GLY A 313 21.11 -5.32 -20.02
N TRP A 314 19.99 -4.89 -20.60
CA TRP A 314 19.93 -4.05 -21.78
C TRP A 314 20.26 -2.61 -21.39
N GLY A 315 21.42 -2.14 -21.81
CA GLY A 315 21.91 -0.77 -21.58
C GLY A 315 23.09 -0.66 -20.61
N GLU A 316 23.40 -1.70 -19.82
CA GLU A 316 24.68 -1.75 -19.06
C GLU A 316 25.88 -1.75 -20.02
N GLU A 317 25.76 -2.43 -21.16
CA GLU A 317 26.76 -2.40 -22.23
C GLU A 317 26.98 -0.98 -22.78
N TRP A 318 25.94 -0.14 -22.86
CA TRP A 318 26.05 1.23 -23.37
C TRP A 318 26.69 2.17 -22.35
N VAL A 319 26.40 1.97 -21.07
CA VAL A 319 27.06 2.70 -19.99
C VAL A 319 28.53 2.26 -19.88
N GLY A 320 28.82 0.98 -20.13
CA GLY A 320 30.17 0.43 -20.17
C GLY A 320 30.98 0.91 -21.37
N LEU A 321 30.42 0.94 -22.58
CA LEU A 321 31.09 1.42 -23.80
C LEU A 321 31.55 2.89 -23.68
N ASP A 322 30.73 3.76 -23.08
CA ASP A 322 31.09 5.16 -22.83
C ASP A 322 32.21 5.30 -21.79
N MET A 323 32.31 4.39 -20.81
CA MET A 323 33.39 4.37 -19.82
C MET A 323 34.74 3.93 -20.42
N PHE A 324 34.72 3.17 -21.52
CA PHE A 324 35.93 2.68 -22.20
C PHE A 324 36.27 3.45 -23.50
N GLY A 325 35.50 4.48 -23.86
CA GLY A 325 35.80 5.37 -24.99
C GLY A 325 35.82 4.68 -26.35
N LEU A 326 35.08 3.59 -26.51
CA LEU A 326 34.89 2.92 -27.79
C LEU A 326 33.55 3.39 -28.37
N GLU A 327 33.62 4.34 -29.31
CA GLU A 327 32.48 4.73 -30.17
C GLU A 327 32.09 3.62 -31.15
#